data_AF-A0A2V6V520-F1
#
_entry.id   AF-A0A2V6V520-F1
#
_cell.length_a   1.000
_cell.length_b   1.000
_cell.length_c   1.000
_cell.angle_alpha   90.00
_cell.angle_beta   90.00
_cell.angle_gamma   90.00
#
_symmetry.space_group_name_H-M   'P 1'
#
loop_
_entity.id
_entity.type
_entity.pdbx_description
1 polymer ?
#
loop_
_entity_poly.entity_id
_entity_poly.type
_entity_poly.pdbx_seq_one_letter_code
_entity_poly.pdbx_strand_id
1 'polypeptide(L)'
;MSEEVLAAAGRALGGARLVEPEVLKSWARNDVWRCRVAGGPSGLPTSVIVKHFKSEPDRGFDDWASLEFLTRAGTAPALCPQFLAGDARAQAFVIEDLREGRTLDEALVASDEKAASEAVVALADAAGRLHAATLDGHAEFDGLRDALAPRELTPISRAAAGLSAAEPDVTGWLTAVGTRVPRGLAESLAALADAVAHPGPFTTFTHGDMAPSNNHFSATGVRLLDFEYGGVRSALYDTLLWNLFCPFPPTVIERADAAHRSALATACPAARGDSPYAAARGVAVAWRTVNMLQWFGPRVLDQDGPWAPGLTVRQALLWHVERFMAFVVGGPLAPITDAVDGLARALGERWRAERERTSAWPAFRARDQS
;
A
#
# COMPACT_ATOMS: atom_id res chain seq x y z
N MET A 1 20.10 -2.45 21.35
CA MET A 1 19.41 -1.15 21.40
C MET A 1 20.47 -0.07 21.54
N SER A 2 20.50 0.93 20.67
CA SER A 2 21.46 2.03 20.82
C SER A 2 20.90 3.06 21.81
N GLU A 3 21.52 3.20 22.99
CA GLU A 3 21.20 4.27 23.94
C GLU A 3 21.30 5.66 23.29
N GLU A 4 22.17 5.81 22.28
CA GLU A 4 22.35 7.04 21.53
C GLU A 4 21.10 7.43 20.72
N VAL A 5 20.39 6.44 20.16
CA VAL A 5 19.16 6.65 19.38
C VAL A 5 18.03 7.13 20.29
N LEU A 6 17.84 6.50 21.45
CA LEU A 6 16.84 6.95 22.43
C LEU A 6 17.16 8.34 22.97
N ALA A 7 18.44 8.64 23.20
CA ALA A 7 18.87 9.98 23.60
C ALA A 7 18.62 11.02 22.49
N ALA A 8 18.84 10.67 21.22
CA ALA A 8 18.53 11.54 20.09
C ALA A 8 17.03 11.81 19.95
N ALA A 9 16.21 10.76 20.02
CA ALA A 9 14.76 10.87 20.03
C ALA A 9 14.25 11.75 21.19
N GLY A 10 14.80 11.57 22.39
CA GLY A 10 14.49 12.40 23.55
C GLY A 10 14.87 13.87 23.36
N ARG A 11 16.05 14.16 22.81
CA ARG A 11 16.48 15.53 22.46
C ARG A 11 15.55 16.16 21.43
N ALA A 12 15.19 15.44 20.37
CA ALA A 12 14.26 15.92 19.36
C ALA A 12 12.88 16.23 19.96
N LEU A 13 12.44 15.44 20.94
CA LEU A 13 11.21 15.66 21.71
C LEU A 13 11.40 16.68 22.85
N GLY A 14 12.15 17.75 22.61
CA GLY A 14 12.35 18.85 23.55
C GLY A 14 13.14 18.49 24.82
N GLY A 15 14.05 17.51 24.74
CA GLY A 15 14.84 17.04 25.89
C GLY A 15 14.09 16.07 26.80
N ALA A 16 13.08 15.37 26.28
CA ALA A 16 12.36 14.34 27.01
C ALA A 16 13.29 13.19 27.43
N ARG A 17 13.04 12.64 28.62
CA ARG A 17 13.72 11.44 29.13
C ARG A 17 12.87 10.22 28.83
N LEU A 18 13.26 9.48 27.79
CA LEU A 18 12.65 8.21 27.39
C LEU A 18 13.28 7.07 28.18
N VAL A 19 12.45 6.22 28.80
CA VAL A 19 12.88 5.10 29.64
C VAL A 19 12.07 3.84 29.33
N GLU A 20 12.50 2.70 29.88
CA GLU A 20 11.82 1.40 29.76
C GLU A 20 11.43 1.05 28.31
N PRO A 21 12.42 1.02 27.39
CA PRO A 21 12.16 0.71 25.99
C PRO A 21 11.73 -0.76 25.84
N GLU A 22 10.48 -0.95 25.44
CA GLU A 22 9.91 -2.24 25.04
C GLU A 22 10.10 -2.40 23.52
N VAL A 23 10.77 -3.47 23.09
CA VAL A 23 10.92 -3.78 21.66
C VAL A 23 9.60 -4.32 21.12
N LEU A 24 8.96 -3.56 20.22
CA LEU A 24 7.77 -4.02 19.50
C LEU A 24 8.17 -4.80 18.24
N LYS A 25 9.17 -4.29 17.51
CA LYS A 25 9.74 -4.93 16.32
C LYS A 25 11.23 -4.65 16.25
N SER A 26 12.00 -5.65 15.79
CA SER A 26 13.41 -5.49 15.45
C SER A 26 13.74 -6.38 14.26
N TRP A 27 13.98 -5.76 13.12
CA TRP A 27 14.25 -6.43 11.84
C TRP A 27 15.54 -5.92 11.21
N ALA A 28 15.93 -6.44 10.05
CA ALA A 28 17.14 -5.95 9.38
C ALA A 28 17.07 -4.44 9.07
N ARG A 29 15.90 -3.94 8.64
CA ARG A 29 15.71 -2.57 8.15
C ARG A 29 15.45 -1.54 9.24
N ASN A 30 14.73 -1.91 10.30
CA ASN A 30 14.27 -0.97 11.32
C ASN A 30 14.11 -1.63 12.70
N ASP A 31 14.06 -0.77 13.71
CA ASP A 31 13.67 -1.08 15.07
C ASP A 31 12.50 -0.18 15.48
N VAL A 32 11.57 -0.73 16.25
CA VAL A 32 10.41 -0.02 16.78
C VAL A 32 10.32 -0.30 18.27
N TRP A 33 10.38 0.76 19.08
CA TRP A 33 10.29 0.67 20.53
C TRP A 33 9.11 1.45 21.07
N ARG A 34 8.38 0.89 22.02
CA ARG A 34 7.53 1.66 22.91
C ARG A 34 8.38 2.14 24.09
N CYS A 35 8.33 3.43 24.38
CA CYS A 35 9.08 4.02 25.49
C CYS A 35 8.14 4.76 26.43
N ARG A 36 8.43 4.75 27.73
CA ARG A 36 7.76 5.62 28.71
C ARG A 36 8.44 6.98 28.77
N VAL A 37 7.66 8.05 28.85
CA VAL A 37 8.17 9.41 29.04
C VAL A 37 8.25 9.71 30.53
N ALA A 38 9.46 9.80 31.08
CA ALA A 38 9.70 9.97 32.51
C ALA A 38 10.09 11.41 32.91
N GLY A 39 10.08 12.35 31.98
CA GLY A 39 10.39 13.76 32.18
C GLY A 39 10.54 14.49 30.85
N GLY A 40 10.41 15.81 30.84
CA GLY A 40 10.46 16.64 29.63
C GLY A 40 9.46 17.79 29.68
N PRO A 41 9.20 18.45 28.53
CA PRO A 41 8.18 19.49 28.41
C PRO A 41 6.79 19.04 28.90
N SER A 42 6.03 19.98 29.46
CA SER A 42 4.65 19.73 29.87
C SER A 42 3.77 19.42 28.65
N GLY A 43 2.88 18.43 28.79
CA GLY A 43 1.91 18.06 27.75
C GLY A 43 2.33 16.91 26.84
N LEU A 44 3.54 16.36 27.01
CA LEU A 44 3.93 15.12 26.32
C LEU A 44 3.09 13.92 26.80
N PRO A 45 2.78 12.96 25.90
CA PRO A 45 2.11 11.72 26.30
C PRO A 45 3.00 10.90 27.24
N THR A 46 2.38 10.06 28.07
CA THR A 46 3.10 9.21 29.03
C THR A 46 3.92 8.11 28.37
N SER A 47 3.65 7.80 27.09
CA SER A 47 4.45 6.88 26.29
C SER A 47 4.31 7.18 24.80
N VAL A 48 5.37 6.86 24.07
CA VAL A 48 5.59 7.15 22.66
C VAL A 48 6.17 5.92 21.95
N ILE A 49 6.02 5.88 20.63
CA ILE A 49 6.77 4.95 19.80
C ILE A 49 7.99 5.67 19.22
N VAL A 50 9.16 5.05 19.33
CA VAL A 50 10.39 5.46 18.64
C VAL A 50 10.63 4.48 17.49
N LYS A 51 10.67 4.99 16.27
CA LYS A 51 11.09 4.23 15.08
C LYS A 51 12.51 4.63 14.71
N HIS A 52 13.36 3.65 14.41
CA HIS A 52 14.74 3.84 13.96
C HIS A 52 14.99 2.99 12.73
N PHE A 53 15.46 3.59 11.64
CA PHE A 53 15.76 2.88 10.40
C PHE A 53 17.27 2.68 10.25
N LYS A 54 17.68 1.41 10.19
CA LYS A 54 19.08 0.93 10.13
C LYS A 54 19.60 0.81 8.70
N SER A 55 18.70 0.59 7.74
CA SER A 55 19.00 0.51 6.32
C SER A 55 17.84 1.09 5.51
N GLU A 56 18.04 1.31 4.22
CA GLU A 56 17.03 1.91 3.33
C GLU A 56 16.50 3.26 3.86
N PRO A 57 17.38 4.25 4.08
CA PRO A 57 17.01 5.54 4.66
C PRO A 57 15.86 6.21 3.93
N ASP A 58 15.74 6.00 2.61
CA ASP A 58 14.66 6.59 1.83
C ASP A 58 13.28 6.18 2.32
N ARG A 59 13.08 4.90 2.67
CA ARG A 59 11.81 4.40 3.22
C ARG A 59 11.54 4.91 4.62
N GLY A 60 12.58 5.00 5.44
CA GLY A 60 12.48 5.57 6.78
C GLY A 60 12.08 7.05 6.74
N PHE A 61 12.63 7.80 5.80
CA PHE A 61 12.26 9.19 5.56
C PHE A 61 10.89 9.33 4.87
N ASP A 62 10.46 8.37 4.04
CA ASP A 62 9.10 8.33 3.51
C ASP A 62 8.08 8.15 4.63
N ASP A 63 8.29 7.22 5.58
CA ASP A 63 7.40 7.01 6.73
C ASP A 63 7.37 8.24 7.66
N TRP A 64 8.54 8.81 7.97
CA TRP A 64 8.63 10.07 8.72
C TRP A 64 7.83 11.17 8.04
N ALA A 65 8.18 11.52 6.79
CA ALA A 65 7.60 12.67 6.09
C ALA A 65 6.09 12.50 5.93
N SER A 66 5.62 11.28 5.74
CA SER A 66 4.20 10.95 5.67
C SER A 66 3.48 11.30 6.97
N LEU A 67 3.99 10.84 8.11
CA LEU A 67 3.36 11.09 9.42
C LEU A 67 3.44 12.58 9.80
N GLU A 68 4.55 13.25 9.49
CA GLU A 68 4.70 14.69 9.70
C GLU A 68 3.71 15.49 8.84
N PHE A 69 3.62 15.19 7.55
CA PHE A 69 2.65 15.79 6.63
C PHE A 69 1.21 15.57 7.10
N LEU A 70 0.83 14.34 7.44
CA LEU A 70 -0.54 14.02 7.86
C LEU A 70 -0.91 14.65 9.21
N THR A 71 0.07 14.90 10.07
CA THR A 71 -0.13 15.68 11.30
C THR A 71 -0.39 17.15 10.99
N ARG A 72 0.39 17.75 10.08
CA ARG A 72 0.20 19.14 9.64
C ARG A 72 -1.13 19.35 8.90
N ALA A 73 -1.52 18.36 8.09
CA ALA A 73 -2.80 18.36 7.35
C ALA A 73 -4.02 18.08 8.25
N GLY A 74 -3.85 17.89 9.57
CA GLY A 74 -4.95 17.64 10.51
C GLY A 74 -5.62 16.27 10.34
N THR A 75 -4.96 15.34 9.66
CA THR A 75 -5.47 13.98 9.43
C THR A 75 -5.12 13.06 10.60
N ALA A 76 -4.00 13.32 11.29
CA ALA A 76 -3.68 12.74 12.60
C ALA A 76 -4.32 13.56 13.74
N PRO A 77 -4.77 12.93 14.85
CA PRO A 77 -4.69 11.49 15.15
C PRO A 77 -5.84 10.68 14.53
N ALA A 78 -6.76 11.29 13.77
CA ALA A 78 -7.99 10.60 13.39
C ALA A 78 -7.77 9.34 12.52
N LEU A 79 -6.83 9.38 11.56
CA LEU A 79 -6.58 8.26 10.63
C LEU A 79 -5.20 7.61 10.77
N CYS A 80 -4.26 8.23 11.50
CA CYS A 80 -2.88 7.72 11.66
C CYS A 80 -2.27 8.29 12.96
N PRO A 81 -1.16 7.72 13.48
CA PRO A 81 -0.44 8.28 14.62
C PRO A 81 0.01 9.73 14.37
N GLN A 82 -0.02 10.57 15.40
CA GLN A 82 0.63 11.88 15.32
C GLN A 82 2.15 11.73 15.26
N PHE A 83 2.78 12.48 14.36
CA PHE A 83 4.21 12.75 14.39
C PHE A 83 4.53 13.72 15.52
N LEU A 84 5.50 13.39 16.37
CA LEU A 84 5.85 14.19 17.54
C LEU A 84 7.19 14.91 17.37
N ALA A 85 8.22 14.20 16.89
CA ALA A 85 9.55 14.75 16.67
C ALA A 85 10.42 13.76 15.88
N GLY A 86 11.60 14.20 15.43
CA GLY A 86 12.64 13.27 14.98
C GLY A 86 14.02 13.90 14.85
N ASP A 87 15.04 13.05 14.70
CA ASP A 87 16.43 13.39 14.41
C ASP A 87 16.89 12.63 13.15
N ALA A 88 16.99 13.34 12.04
CA ALA A 88 17.34 12.75 10.74
C ALA A 88 18.79 12.21 10.72
N ARG A 89 19.71 12.79 11.50
CA ARG A 89 21.10 12.30 11.59
C ARG A 89 21.16 10.99 12.36
N ALA A 90 20.34 10.86 13.39
CA ALA A 90 20.19 9.63 14.15
C ALA A 90 19.21 8.63 13.48
N GLN A 91 18.64 8.96 12.32
CA GLN A 91 17.72 8.12 11.57
C GLN A 91 16.54 7.61 12.41
N ALA A 92 16.02 8.49 13.27
CA ALA A 92 15.01 8.13 14.25
C ALA A 92 13.93 9.20 14.41
N PHE A 93 12.69 8.76 14.62
CA PHE A 93 11.56 9.64 14.87
C PHE A 93 10.61 9.05 15.89
N VAL A 94 9.78 9.93 16.45
CA VAL A 94 8.89 9.69 17.57
C VAL A 94 7.47 9.98 17.14
N ILE A 95 6.57 9.03 17.40
CA ILE A 95 5.15 9.14 17.10
C ILE A 95 4.28 8.77 18.31
N GLU A 96 3.01 9.14 18.21
CA GLU A 96 1.95 8.70 19.12
C GLU A 96 1.95 7.17 19.24
N ASP A 97 1.85 6.67 20.47
CA ASP A 97 1.60 5.25 20.70
C ASP A 97 0.10 4.98 20.84
N LEU A 98 -0.43 4.23 19.87
CA LEU A 98 -1.85 3.93 19.75
C LEU A 98 -2.37 2.94 20.80
N ARG A 99 -1.46 2.25 21.52
CA ARG A 99 -1.79 1.23 22.52
C ARG A 99 -2.64 0.10 21.92
N GLU A 100 -3.77 -0.20 22.55
CA GLU A 100 -4.60 -1.37 22.30
C GLU A 100 -5.38 -1.27 20.99
N GLY A 101 -5.56 -2.41 20.36
CA GLY A 101 -6.44 -2.61 19.21
C GLY A 101 -6.07 -3.91 18.50
N ARG A 102 -6.69 -4.10 17.34
CA ARG A 102 -6.45 -5.28 16.49
C ARG A 102 -6.05 -4.85 15.09
N THR A 103 -5.18 -5.58 14.43
CA THR A 103 -4.85 -5.35 13.02
C THR A 103 -5.92 -5.93 12.08
N LEU A 104 -5.94 -5.52 10.82
CA LEU A 104 -6.77 -6.19 9.80
C LEU A 104 -6.35 -7.65 9.64
N ASP A 105 -5.04 -7.95 9.73
CA ASP A 105 -4.52 -9.32 9.65
C ASP A 105 -5.16 -10.23 10.72
N GLU A 106 -5.16 -9.79 11.98
CA GLU A 106 -5.82 -10.50 13.08
C GLU A 106 -7.32 -10.70 12.84
N ALA A 107 -8.00 -9.69 12.27
CA ALA A 107 -9.42 -9.80 11.91
C ALA A 107 -9.67 -10.81 10.77
N LEU A 108 -8.75 -10.90 9.80
CA LEU A 108 -8.84 -11.83 8.66
C LEU A 108 -8.48 -13.27 9.03
N VAL A 109 -7.60 -13.45 10.02
CA VAL A 109 -7.22 -14.76 10.56
C VAL A 109 -8.28 -15.28 11.54
N ALA A 110 -9.05 -14.40 12.18
CA ALA A 110 -10.21 -14.78 12.98
C ALA A 110 -11.31 -15.42 12.11
N SER A 111 -12.02 -16.43 12.62
CA SER A 111 -13.12 -17.11 11.91
C SER A 111 -14.46 -16.35 11.99
N ASP A 112 -14.44 -15.03 11.82
CA ASP A 112 -15.61 -14.14 11.83
C ASP A 112 -15.72 -13.33 10.53
N GLU A 113 -16.45 -13.90 9.57
CA GLU A 113 -16.69 -13.32 8.25
C GLU A 113 -17.27 -11.90 8.33
N LYS A 114 -18.22 -11.67 9.26
CA LYS A 114 -18.90 -10.38 9.37
C LYS A 114 -17.93 -9.31 9.86
N ALA A 115 -17.22 -9.59 10.95
CA ALA A 115 -16.26 -8.64 11.52
C ALA A 115 -15.10 -8.34 10.56
N ALA A 116 -14.61 -9.35 9.82
CA ALA A 116 -13.59 -9.16 8.79
C ALA A 116 -14.11 -8.31 7.63
N SER A 117 -15.32 -8.59 7.14
CA SER A 117 -15.95 -7.80 6.06
C SER A 117 -16.13 -6.34 6.46
N GLU A 118 -16.61 -6.08 7.68
CA GLU A 118 -16.78 -4.72 8.22
C GLU A 118 -15.44 -4.00 8.38
N ALA A 119 -14.39 -4.71 8.80
CA ALA A 119 -13.04 -4.17 8.91
C ALA A 119 -12.47 -3.72 7.55
N VAL A 120 -12.62 -4.54 6.50
CA VAL A 120 -12.17 -4.17 5.14
C VAL A 120 -12.92 -2.93 4.62
N VAL A 121 -14.24 -2.86 4.83
CA VAL A 121 -15.05 -1.70 4.38
C VAL A 121 -14.68 -0.44 5.16
N ALA A 122 -14.45 -0.54 6.47
CA ALA A 122 -14.01 0.58 7.29
C ALA A 122 -12.61 1.07 6.90
N LEU A 123 -11.70 0.17 6.53
CA LEU A 123 -10.39 0.55 5.98
C LEU A 123 -10.54 1.32 4.65
N ALA A 124 -11.42 0.85 3.76
CA ALA A 124 -11.63 1.51 2.49
C ALA A 124 -12.22 2.93 2.65
N ASP A 125 -13.16 3.12 3.59
CA ASP A 125 -13.66 4.45 3.98
C ASP A 125 -12.53 5.34 4.51
N ALA A 126 -11.71 4.83 5.44
CA ALA A 126 -10.59 5.57 6.00
C ALA A 126 -9.56 6.00 4.92
N ALA A 127 -9.25 5.11 3.98
CA ALA A 127 -8.39 5.43 2.83
C ALA A 127 -9.03 6.50 1.94
N GLY A 128 -10.33 6.41 1.63
CA GLY A 128 -11.04 7.44 0.87
C GLY A 128 -11.03 8.81 1.56
N ARG A 129 -11.16 8.85 2.89
CA ARG A 129 -11.07 10.07 3.70
C ARG A 129 -9.66 10.66 3.73
N LEU A 130 -8.63 9.82 3.86
CA LEU A 130 -7.22 10.23 3.76
C LEU A 130 -6.98 10.91 2.41
N HIS A 131 -7.38 10.27 1.32
CA HIS A 131 -7.20 10.80 -0.03
C HIS A 131 -7.94 12.11 -0.23
N ALA A 132 -9.20 12.20 0.22
CA ALA A 132 -10.00 13.43 0.16
C ALA A 132 -9.35 14.59 0.91
N ALA A 133 -8.77 14.32 2.09
CA ALA A 133 -8.12 15.33 2.92
C ALA A 133 -6.78 15.83 2.34
N THR A 134 -6.17 15.09 1.41
CA THR A 134 -4.80 15.34 0.93
C THR A 134 -4.70 15.65 -0.57
N LEU A 135 -5.83 15.83 -1.27
CA LEU A 135 -5.88 16.16 -2.71
C LEU A 135 -4.99 17.34 -3.11
N ASP A 136 -4.97 18.40 -2.30
CA ASP A 136 -4.21 19.64 -2.61
C ASP A 136 -2.83 19.69 -1.91
N GLY A 137 -2.48 18.66 -1.14
CA GLY A 137 -1.29 18.66 -0.27
C GLY A 137 -0.05 17.99 -0.86
N HIS A 138 -0.11 17.51 -2.11
CA HIS A 138 0.96 16.72 -2.70
C HIS A 138 2.31 17.45 -2.79
N ALA A 139 2.30 18.76 -3.12
CA ALA A 139 3.53 19.56 -3.19
C ALA A 139 4.15 19.83 -1.81
N GLU A 140 3.31 19.98 -0.78
CA GLU A 140 3.77 20.12 0.61
C GLU A 140 4.46 18.83 1.07
N PHE A 141 3.84 17.67 0.81
CA PHE A 141 4.44 16.38 1.14
C PHE A 141 5.80 16.20 0.45
N ASP A 142 5.89 16.43 -0.86
CA ASP A 142 7.15 16.25 -1.59
C ASP A 142 8.23 17.21 -1.06
N GLY A 143 7.88 18.46 -0.76
CA GLY A 143 8.79 19.43 -0.14
C GLY A 143 9.28 19.00 1.24
N LEU A 144 8.40 18.48 2.09
CA LEU A 144 8.77 17.93 3.41
C LEU A 144 9.71 16.74 3.26
N ARG A 145 9.40 15.82 2.34
CA ARG A 145 10.20 14.63 2.15
C ARG A 145 11.59 14.95 1.59
N ASP A 146 11.69 15.86 0.63
CA ASP A 146 12.98 16.23 0.02
C ASP A 146 13.84 17.11 0.94
N ALA A 147 13.23 17.80 1.92
CA ALA A 147 13.96 18.52 2.97
C ALA A 147 14.69 17.59 3.96
N LEU A 148 14.20 16.37 4.19
CA LEU A 148 14.88 15.37 5.03
C LEU A 148 16.11 14.81 4.32
N ALA A 149 15.94 14.41 3.06
CA ALA A 149 17.00 13.94 2.17
C ALA A 149 16.50 14.04 0.72
N PRO A 150 17.15 14.83 -0.16
CA PRO A 150 16.69 15.00 -1.53
C PRO A 150 16.60 13.66 -2.28
N ARG A 151 15.43 13.38 -2.86
CA ARG A 151 15.24 12.18 -3.69
C ARG A 151 15.59 12.48 -5.15
N GLU A 152 16.20 11.52 -5.84
CA GLU A 152 16.39 11.62 -7.30
C GLU A 152 15.06 11.55 -8.06
N LEU A 153 14.15 10.69 -7.59
CA LEU A 153 12.83 10.47 -8.19
C LEU A 153 11.78 10.34 -7.08
N THR A 154 10.66 11.02 -7.28
CA THR A 154 9.44 10.79 -6.50
C THR A 154 8.88 9.38 -6.77
N PRO A 155 8.03 8.83 -5.89
CA PRO A 155 7.42 7.52 -6.11
C PRO A 155 6.68 7.41 -7.44
N ILE A 156 5.98 8.47 -7.86
CA ILE A 156 5.23 8.49 -9.12
C ILE A 156 6.15 8.54 -10.35
N SER A 157 7.24 9.32 -10.31
CA SER A 157 8.22 9.35 -11.40
C SER A 157 8.99 8.05 -11.52
N ARG A 158 9.33 7.42 -10.39
CA ARG A 158 9.96 6.08 -10.36
C ARG A 158 9.05 5.02 -10.96
N ALA A 159 7.75 5.07 -10.65
CA ALA A 159 6.75 4.17 -11.21
C ALA A 159 6.65 4.30 -12.73
N ALA A 160 6.54 5.53 -13.25
CA ALA A 160 6.50 5.80 -14.69
C ALA A 160 7.78 5.31 -15.40
N ALA A 161 8.96 5.58 -14.83
CA ALA A 161 10.22 5.10 -15.39
C ALA A 161 10.29 3.55 -15.45
N GLY A 162 9.83 2.88 -14.39
CA GLY A 162 9.77 1.42 -14.35
C GLY A 162 8.82 0.82 -15.40
N LEU A 163 7.69 1.48 -15.67
CA LEU A 163 6.73 1.09 -16.70
C LEU A 163 7.28 1.27 -18.11
N SER A 164 7.98 2.39 -18.37
CA SER A 164 8.65 2.62 -19.66
C SER A 164 9.73 1.58 -19.95
N ALA A 165 10.30 0.95 -18.92
CA ALA A 165 11.30 -0.09 -19.04
C ALA A 165 10.74 -1.53 -18.98
N ALA A 166 9.42 -1.70 -18.89
CA ALA A 166 8.81 -3.01 -18.59
C ALA A 166 8.66 -3.96 -19.78
N GLU A 167 8.90 -3.51 -21.01
CA GLU A 167 8.66 -4.32 -22.22
C GLU A 167 9.42 -5.66 -22.20
N PRO A 168 10.72 -5.75 -21.83
CA PRO A 168 11.43 -7.03 -21.77
C PRO A 168 10.81 -8.02 -20.78
N ASP A 169 10.30 -7.54 -19.65
CA ASP A 169 9.69 -8.41 -18.62
C ASP A 169 8.36 -8.98 -19.11
N VAL A 170 7.49 -8.13 -19.69
CA VAL A 170 6.19 -8.54 -20.22
C VAL A 170 6.36 -9.48 -21.42
N THR A 171 7.26 -9.16 -22.36
CA THR A 171 7.55 -10.01 -23.52
C THR A 171 8.22 -11.33 -23.13
N GLY A 172 9.08 -11.32 -22.10
CA GLY A 172 9.68 -12.51 -21.53
C GLY A 172 8.63 -13.46 -20.98
N TRP A 173 7.64 -12.95 -20.23
CA TRP A 173 6.50 -13.72 -19.76
C TRP A 173 5.68 -14.32 -20.89
N LEU A 174 5.25 -13.51 -21.85
CA LEU A 174 4.43 -13.95 -22.99
C LEU A 174 5.14 -15.05 -23.79
N THR A 175 6.44 -14.88 -24.05
CA THR A 175 7.26 -15.87 -24.76
C THR A 175 7.35 -17.18 -23.97
N ALA A 176 7.59 -17.10 -22.66
CA ALA A 176 7.77 -18.28 -21.82
C ALA A 176 6.49 -19.13 -21.67
N VAL A 177 5.32 -18.51 -21.80
CA VAL A 177 4.03 -19.24 -21.82
C VAL A 177 3.54 -19.58 -23.23
N GLY A 178 4.28 -19.20 -24.28
CA GLY A 178 3.92 -19.50 -25.68
C GLY A 178 2.79 -18.63 -26.24
N THR A 179 2.55 -17.45 -25.67
CA THR A 179 1.53 -16.50 -26.10
C THR A 179 2.11 -15.46 -27.06
N ARG A 180 1.29 -14.98 -28.00
CA ARG A 180 1.67 -13.91 -28.93
C ARG A 180 1.92 -12.59 -28.18
N VAL A 181 3.01 -11.90 -28.51
CA VAL A 181 3.23 -10.50 -28.11
C VAL A 181 2.28 -9.58 -28.90
N PRO A 182 1.38 -8.81 -28.24
CA PRO A 182 0.49 -7.89 -28.93
C PRO A 182 1.26 -6.82 -29.69
N ARG A 183 0.76 -6.44 -30.88
CA ARG A 183 1.31 -5.30 -31.61
C ARG A 183 0.96 -4.03 -30.85
N GLY A 184 1.94 -3.14 -30.66
CA GLY A 184 1.73 -1.88 -29.95
C GLY A 184 2.00 -1.97 -28.44
N LEU A 185 2.56 -3.08 -27.94
CA LEU A 185 2.81 -3.25 -26.50
C LEU A 185 3.74 -2.17 -25.95
N ALA A 186 4.82 -1.83 -26.65
CA ALA A 186 5.77 -0.79 -26.24
C ALA A 186 5.08 0.58 -26.11
N GLU A 187 4.29 0.96 -27.11
CA GLU A 187 3.52 2.21 -27.12
C GLU A 187 2.44 2.21 -26.02
N SER A 188 1.85 1.06 -25.74
CA SER A 188 0.86 0.89 -24.67
C SER A 188 1.49 1.05 -23.28
N LEU A 189 2.69 0.49 -23.07
CA LEU A 189 3.46 0.66 -21.84
C LEU A 189 3.90 2.12 -21.64
N ALA A 190 4.30 2.81 -22.71
CA ALA A 190 4.61 4.24 -22.67
C ALA A 190 3.37 5.09 -22.33
N ALA A 191 2.21 4.78 -22.92
CA ALA A 191 0.95 5.45 -22.59
C ALA A 191 0.52 5.19 -21.13
N LEU A 192 0.75 3.98 -20.62
CA LEU A 192 0.51 3.65 -19.21
C LEU A 192 1.45 4.43 -18.29
N ALA A 193 2.74 4.52 -18.63
CA ALA A 193 3.72 5.29 -17.88
C ALA A 193 3.32 6.78 -17.80
N ASP A 194 2.87 7.37 -18.90
CA ASP A 194 2.36 8.75 -18.94
C ASP A 194 1.10 8.94 -18.07
N ALA A 195 0.14 8.02 -18.18
CA ALA A 195 -1.08 8.06 -17.37
C ALA A 195 -0.81 7.91 -15.86
N VAL A 196 0.19 7.09 -15.49
CA VAL A 196 0.64 6.96 -14.09
C VAL A 196 1.36 8.21 -13.61
N ALA A 197 2.19 8.84 -14.46
CA ALA A 197 2.87 10.09 -14.13
C ALA A 197 1.88 11.26 -13.94
N HIS A 198 0.71 11.20 -14.58
CA HIS A 198 -0.28 12.27 -14.58
C HIS A 198 -1.69 11.78 -14.18
N PRO A 199 -1.94 11.42 -12.89
CA PRO A 199 -3.25 10.92 -12.43
C PRO A 199 -4.41 11.93 -12.53
N GLY A 200 -4.10 13.20 -12.83
CA GLY A 200 -5.06 14.28 -12.96
C GLY A 200 -5.84 14.53 -11.66
N PRO A 201 -7.18 14.57 -11.68
CA PRO A 201 -7.99 14.95 -10.52
C PRO A 201 -7.95 13.95 -9.35
N PHE A 202 -7.32 12.79 -9.55
CA PHE A 202 -7.13 11.78 -8.52
C PHE A 202 -5.76 11.85 -7.85
N THR A 203 -4.93 12.84 -8.18
CA THR A 203 -3.60 13.02 -7.58
C THR A 203 -3.74 13.37 -6.10
N THR A 204 -3.16 12.57 -5.22
CA THR A 204 -3.25 12.75 -3.76
C THR A 204 -2.09 12.03 -3.07
N PHE A 205 -1.92 12.27 -1.76
CA PHE A 205 -1.04 11.44 -0.95
C PHE A 205 -1.68 10.06 -0.71
N THR A 206 -0.91 8.99 -0.91
CA THR A 206 -1.35 7.60 -0.72
C THR A 206 -0.48 6.89 0.31
N HIS A 207 -1.06 5.92 1.01
CA HIS A 207 -0.32 5.07 1.95
C HIS A 207 0.71 4.20 1.24
N GLY A 208 0.37 3.64 0.08
CA GLY A 208 1.28 2.89 -0.77
C GLY A 208 1.54 1.43 -0.34
N ASP A 209 1.20 1.04 0.88
CA ASP A 209 1.32 -0.33 1.39
C ASP A 209 0.34 -0.61 2.54
N MET A 210 -0.95 -0.66 2.24
CA MET A 210 -1.99 -1.00 3.22
C MET A 210 -2.07 -2.51 3.49
N ALA A 211 -0.94 -3.22 3.54
CA ALA A 211 -0.91 -4.63 3.93
C ALA A 211 -1.73 -4.86 5.22
N PRO A 212 -2.42 -6.00 5.41
CA PRO A 212 -3.32 -6.20 6.54
C PRO A 212 -2.72 -5.91 7.93
N SER A 213 -1.41 -6.15 8.12
CA SER A 213 -0.69 -5.84 9.37
C SER A 213 -0.53 -4.35 9.67
N ASN A 214 -0.71 -3.48 8.66
CA ASN A 214 -0.46 -2.04 8.75
C ASN A 214 -1.74 -1.23 9.07
N ASN A 215 -2.88 -1.92 9.20
CA ASN A 215 -4.17 -1.28 9.43
C ASN A 215 -4.68 -1.66 10.82
N HIS A 216 -4.59 -0.73 11.76
CA HIS A 216 -4.96 -0.95 13.16
C HIS A 216 -6.38 -0.45 13.46
N PHE A 217 -7.19 -1.25 14.14
CA PHE A 217 -8.54 -0.93 14.55
C PHE A 217 -8.54 -0.68 16.06
N SER A 218 -8.74 0.58 16.41
CA SER A 218 -8.90 1.03 17.79
C SER A 218 -10.37 1.30 18.11
N ALA A 219 -10.68 1.61 19.36
CA ALA A 219 -12.03 2.02 19.76
C ALA A 219 -12.53 3.27 19.03
N THR A 220 -11.63 4.10 18.48
CA THR A 220 -11.96 5.35 17.77
C THR A 220 -11.96 5.20 16.25
N GLY A 221 -11.68 4.00 15.73
CA GLY A 221 -11.71 3.69 14.30
C GLY A 221 -10.38 3.17 13.75
N VAL A 222 -10.28 3.19 12.42
CA VAL A 222 -9.10 2.72 11.67
C VAL A 222 -7.95 3.71 11.80
N ARG A 223 -6.76 3.18 12.09
CA ARG A 223 -5.50 3.89 12.21
C ARG A 223 -4.48 3.22 11.30
N LEU A 224 -4.10 3.93 10.25
CA LEU A 224 -3.10 3.53 9.26
C LEU A 224 -1.70 3.69 9.86
N LEU A 225 -0.85 2.69 9.65
CA LEU A 225 0.51 2.61 10.18
C LEU A 225 1.50 2.29 9.06
N ASP A 226 2.77 2.66 9.26
CA ASP A 226 3.87 2.20 8.41
C ASP A 226 3.80 2.73 6.96
N PHE A 227 3.99 4.04 6.83
CA PHE A 227 3.99 4.75 5.57
C PHE A 227 5.37 4.68 4.86
N GLU A 228 6.10 3.57 5.00
CA GLU A 228 7.42 3.37 4.35
C GLU A 228 7.34 3.41 2.81
N TYR A 229 6.13 3.29 2.25
CA TYR A 229 5.81 3.42 0.83
C TYR A 229 4.88 4.62 0.56
N GLY A 230 4.70 5.51 1.53
CA GLY A 230 3.87 6.70 1.42
C GLY A 230 4.34 7.61 0.28
N GLY A 231 3.40 8.21 -0.44
CA GLY A 231 3.76 9.14 -1.50
C GLY A 231 2.61 9.57 -2.40
N VAL A 232 2.89 10.60 -3.19
CA VAL A 232 1.94 11.17 -4.14
C VAL A 232 1.70 10.20 -5.31
N ARG A 233 0.44 9.80 -5.52
CA ARG A 233 0.00 8.91 -6.60
C ARG A 233 -1.47 9.20 -6.95
N SER A 234 -2.06 8.35 -7.79
CA SER A 234 -3.51 8.26 -7.90
C SER A 234 -4.13 7.73 -6.61
N ALA A 235 -5.21 8.33 -6.13
CA ALA A 235 -6.04 7.84 -5.01
C ALA A 235 -6.55 6.39 -5.21
N LEU A 236 -6.54 5.92 -6.47
CA LEU A 236 -6.96 4.58 -6.86
C LEU A 236 -5.87 3.53 -6.58
N TYR A 237 -4.63 3.95 -6.28
CA TYR A 237 -3.52 3.04 -5.99
C TYR A 237 -3.76 2.20 -4.74
N ASP A 238 -4.25 2.83 -3.66
CA ASP A 238 -4.49 2.12 -2.40
C ASP A 238 -5.68 1.15 -2.50
N THR A 239 -6.58 1.34 -3.47
CA THR A 239 -7.68 0.39 -3.73
C THR A 239 -7.20 -0.99 -4.19
N LEU A 240 -5.95 -1.08 -4.67
CA LEU A 240 -5.34 -2.32 -5.13
C LEU A 240 -5.26 -3.37 -4.01
N LEU A 241 -5.27 -2.96 -2.75
CA LEU A 241 -5.36 -3.88 -1.60
C LEU A 241 -6.51 -4.88 -1.77
N TRP A 242 -7.74 -4.39 -1.96
CA TRP A 242 -8.93 -5.23 -2.08
C TRP A 242 -9.25 -5.60 -3.54
N ASN A 243 -8.82 -4.79 -4.51
CA ASN A 243 -9.10 -5.08 -5.92
C ASN A 243 -8.19 -6.17 -6.50
N LEU A 244 -6.92 -6.24 -6.06
CA LEU A 244 -5.89 -7.04 -6.71
C LEU A 244 -5.00 -7.91 -5.79
N PHE A 245 -4.71 -7.52 -4.55
CA PHE A 245 -3.76 -8.29 -3.72
C PHE A 245 -4.43 -9.28 -2.79
N CYS A 246 -5.37 -8.81 -1.99
CA CYS A 246 -6.02 -9.65 -1.00
C CYS A 246 -7.20 -10.37 -1.64
N PRO A 247 -7.29 -11.71 -1.47
CA PRO A 247 -8.38 -12.49 -2.03
C PRO A 247 -9.65 -12.37 -1.18
N PHE A 248 -10.26 -11.19 -1.20
CA PHE A 248 -11.52 -10.94 -0.53
C PHE A 248 -12.72 -11.43 -1.36
N PRO A 249 -13.85 -11.79 -0.72
CA PRO A 249 -15.07 -12.12 -1.43
C PRO A 249 -15.54 -10.96 -2.34
N PRO A 250 -16.09 -11.21 -3.53
CA PRO A 250 -16.53 -10.17 -4.45
C PRO A 250 -17.47 -9.12 -3.82
N THR A 251 -18.38 -9.55 -2.95
CA THR A 251 -19.31 -8.66 -2.24
C THR A 251 -18.60 -7.72 -1.25
N VAL A 252 -17.49 -8.16 -0.65
CA VAL A 252 -16.66 -7.32 0.23
C VAL A 252 -15.87 -6.30 -0.61
N ILE A 253 -15.32 -6.74 -1.75
CA ILE A 253 -14.62 -5.86 -2.70
C ILE A 253 -15.55 -4.74 -3.18
N GLU A 254 -16.77 -5.07 -3.62
CA GLU A 254 -17.76 -4.10 -4.09
C GLU A 254 -18.11 -3.07 -3.01
N ARG A 255 -18.34 -3.53 -1.77
CA ARG A 255 -18.63 -2.64 -0.64
C ARG A 255 -17.44 -1.76 -0.27
N ALA A 256 -16.23 -2.29 -0.31
CA ALA A 256 -15.00 -1.55 -0.04
C ALA A 256 -14.79 -0.45 -1.10
N ASP A 257 -14.89 -0.80 -2.38
CA ASP A 257 -14.80 0.16 -3.49
C ASP A 257 -15.85 1.26 -3.37
N ALA A 258 -17.10 0.91 -3.02
CA ALA A 258 -18.17 1.89 -2.83
C ALA A 258 -17.89 2.84 -1.65
N ALA A 259 -17.38 2.32 -0.53
CA ALA A 259 -17.03 3.12 0.65
C ALA A 259 -15.88 4.10 0.35
N HIS A 260 -14.77 3.61 -0.23
CA HIS A 260 -13.66 4.46 -0.65
C HIS A 260 -14.12 5.56 -1.61
N ARG A 261 -14.87 5.18 -2.66
CA ARG A 261 -15.36 6.11 -3.68
C ARG A 261 -16.27 7.19 -3.07
N SER A 262 -17.18 6.80 -2.18
CA SER A 262 -18.07 7.73 -1.49
C SER A 262 -17.30 8.75 -0.65
N ALA A 263 -16.33 8.27 0.14
CA ALA A 263 -15.49 9.14 0.96
C ALA A 263 -14.62 10.09 0.11
N LEU A 264 -13.99 9.58 -0.95
CA LEU A 264 -13.20 10.39 -1.89
C LEU A 264 -14.06 11.44 -2.61
N ALA A 265 -15.28 11.08 -3.00
CA ALA A 265 -16.20 11.96 -3.72
C ALA A 265 -16.69 13.18 -2.91
N THR A 266 -16.41 13.24 -1.61
CA THR A 266 -16.69 14.42 -0.80
C THR A 266 -15.83 15.62 -1.22
N ALA A 267 -14.57 15.37 -1.61
CA ALA A 267 -13.61 16.39 -2.03
C ALA A 267 -13.14 16.26 -3.50
N CYS A 268 -13.31 15.09 -4.14
CA CYS A 268 -12.95 14.87 -5.55
C CYS A 268 -14.20 14.73 -6.44
N PRO A 269 -14.65 15.78 -7.15
CA PRO A 269 -15.82 15.70 -8.04
C PRO A 269 -15.69 14.63 -9.13
N ALA A 270 -14.48 14.37 -9.64
CA ALA A 270 -14.24 13.36 -10.67
C ALA A 270 -14.60 11.94 -10.20
N ALA A 271 -14.53 11.66 -8.89
CA ALA A 271 -14.94 10.38 -8.33
C ALA A 271 -16.46 10.12 -8.43
N ARG A 272 -17.28 11.17 -8.60
CA ARG A 272 -18.75 11.02 -8.79
C ARG A 272 -19.11 10.51 -10.18
N GLY A 273 -18.26 10.76 -11.18
CA GLY A 273 -18.47 10.30 -12.55
C GLY A 273 -17.98 8.86 -12.74
N ASP A 274 -18.80 7.99 -13.32
CA ASP A 274 -18.45 6.57 -13.51
C ASP A 274 -17.29 6.39 -14.50
N SER A 275 -17.32 7.11 -15.62
CA SER A 275 -16.29 6.98 -16.66
C SER A 275 -14.89 7.44 -16.19
N PRO A 276 -14.72 8.65 -15.61
CA PRO A 276 -13.41 9.08 -15.08
C PRO A 276 -12.88 8.15 -13.99
N TYR A 277 -13.74 7.70 -13.07
CA TYR A 277 -13.36 6.80 -11.99
C TYR A 277 -12.92 5.43 -12.52
N ALA A 278 -13.70 4.84 -13.44
CA ALA A 278 -13.37 3.56 -14.06
C ALA A 278 -12.06 3.62 -14.85
N ALA A 279 -11.83 4.69 -15.62
CA ALA A 279 -10.59 4.89 -16.36
C ALA A 279 -9.37 4.99 -15.43
N ALA A 280 -9.43 5.81 -14.39
CA ALA A 280 -8.33 5.96 -13.42
C ALA A 280 -8.05 4.66 -12.65
N ARG A 281 -9.10 3.90 -12.30
CA ARG A 281 -8.97 2.58 -11.67
C ARG A 281 -8.31 1.56 -12.60
N GLY A 282 -8.69 1.55 -13.89
CA GLY A 282 -8.06 0.72 -14.90
C GLY A 282 -6.56 1.00 -15.05
N VAL A 283 -6.16 2.28 -15.05
CA VAL A 283 -4.73 2.68 -15.06
C VAL A 283 -3.99 2.13 -13.84
N ALA A 284 -4.53 2.29 -12.63
CA ALA A 284 -3.89 1.78 -11.41
C ALA A 284 -3.73 0.25 -11.43
N VAL A 285 -4.75 -0.46 -11.92
CA VAL A 285 -4.75 -1.92 -12.03
C VAL A 285 -3.76 -2.41 -13.10
N ALA A 286 -3.72 -1.77 -14.26
CA ALA A 286 -2.76 -2.07 -15.32
C ALA A 286 -1.31 -1.80 -14.87
N TRP A 287 -1.06 -0.66 -14.24
CA TRP A 287 0.24 -0.36 -13.65
C TRP A 287 0.67 -1.48 -12.72
N ARG A 288 -0.18 -1.87 -11.78
CA ARG A 288 0.24 -2.86 -10.80
C ARG A 288 0.44 -4.24 -11.39
N THR A 289 -0.36 -4.62 -12.37
CA THR A 289 -0.20 -5.89 -13.09
C THR A 289 1.14 -5.95 -13.81
N VAL A 290 1.54 -4.87 -14.49
CA VAL A 290 2.86 -4.79 -15.12
C VAL A 290 3.98 -4.90 -14.08
N ASN A 291 3.90 -4.16 -12.97
CA ASN A 291 4.89 -4.26 -11.89
C ASN A 291 5.02 -5.69 -11.32
N MET A 292 3.90 -6.41 -11.19
CA MET A 292 3.95 -7.81 -10.74
C MET A 292 4.75 -8.70 -11.70
N LEU A 293 4.64 -8.48 -13.00
CA LEU A 293 5.41 -9.20 -14.02
C LEU A 293 6.91 -8.82 -14.04
N GLN A 294 7.27 -7.65 -13.53
CA GLN A 294 8.67 -7.25 -13.32
C GLN A 294 9.26 -7.86 -12.05
N TRP A 295 8.45 -8.00 -11.00
CA TRP A 295 8.88 -8.56 -9.72
C TRP A 295 9.10 -10.07 -9.78
N PHE A 296 8.25 -10.76 -10.53
CA PHE A 296 8.37 -12.18 -10.76
C PHE A 296 8.80 -12.43 -12.18
N GLY A 297 9.92 -13.12 -12.38
CA GLY A 297 10.32 -13.56 -13.72
C GLY A 297 9.66 -14.88 -14.12
N PRO A 298 9.74 -15.26 -15.41
CA PRO A 298 9.20 -16.53 -15.91
C PRO A 298 9.75 -17.80 -15.25
N ARG A 299 10.82 -17.70 -14.44
CA ARG A 299 11.33 -18.83 -13.63
C ARG A 299 10.28 -19.43 -12.70
N VAL A 300 9.25 -18.65 -12.33
CA VAL A 300 8.10 -19.15 -11.53
C VAL A 300 7.36 -20.29 -12.23
N LEU A 301 7.44 -20.38 -13.56
CA LEU A 301 6.90 -21.49 -14.36
C LEU A 301 7.49 -22.85 -13.95
N ASP A 302 8.72 -22.85 -13.45
CA ASP A 302 9.44 -24.05 -13.04
C ASP A 302 9.57 -24.16 -11.52
N GLN A 303 9.74 -23.03 -10.82
CA GLN A 303 9.96 -22.97 -9.37
C GLN A 303 8.94 -22.06 -8.70
N ASP A 304 7.98 -22.66 -7.98
CA ASP A 304 7.08 -21.89 -7.10
C ASP A 304 7.76 -21.56 -5.77
N GLY A 305 7.24 -20.58 -5.05
CA GLY A 305 7.76 -20.16 -3.76
C GLY A 305 6.71 -19.46 -2.90
N PRO A 306 6.99 -19.26 -1.61
CA PRO A 306 6.12 -18.49 -0.73
C PRO A 306 6.08 -17.02 -1.16
N TRP A 307 4.89 -16.41 -1.13
CA TRP A 307 4.71 -14.97 -1.33
C TRP A 307 4.19 -14.28 -0.07
N ALA A 308 3.12 -14.83 0.50
CA ALA A 308 2.51 -14.36 1.74
C ALA A 308 2.08 -15.57 2.59
N PRO A 309 1.70 -15.40 3.88
CA PRO A 309 1.22 -16.51 4.70
C PRO A 309 0.10 -17.29 4.01
N GLY A 310 0.36 -18.57 3.70
CA GLY A 310 -0.60 -19.44 3.03
C GLY A 310 -0.83 -19.19 1.53
N LEU A 311 -0.01 -18.33 0.88
CA LEU A 311 -0.13 -17.99 -0.54
C LEU A 311 1.22 -18.12 -1.26
N THR A 312 1.26 -18.88 -2.35
CA THR A 312 2.45 -18.99 -3.21
C THR A 312 2.48 -17.89 -4.28
N VAL A 313 3.65 -17.69 -4.91
CA VAL A 313 3.81 -16.75 -6.02
C VAL A 313 2.89 -17.11 -7.18
N ARG A 314 2.74 -18.40 -7.53
CA ARG A 314 1.81 -18.83 -8.58
C ARG A 314 0.36 -18.49 -8.26
N GLN A 315 -0.08 -18.72 -7.03
CA GLN A 315 -1.45 -18.39 -6.61
C GLN A 315 -1.69 -16.88 -6.63
N ALA A 316 -0.71 -16.08 -6.17
CA ALA A 316 -0.78 -14.63 -6.23
C ALA A 316 -0.87 -14.12 -7.67
N LEU A 317 -0.04 -14.66 -8.58
CA LEU A 317 -0.08 -14.31 -10.01
C LEU A 317 -1.43 -14.66 -10.65
N LEU A 318 -1.95 -15.88 -10.43
CA LEU A 318 -3.25 -16.31 -10.95
C LEU A 318 -4.37 -15.40 -10.47
N TRP A 319 -4.45 -15.18 -9.15
CA TRP A 319 -5.43 -14.27 -8.57
C TRP A 319 -5.35 -12.88 -9.23
N HIS A 320 -4.14 -12.34 -9.37
CA HIS A 320 -3.95 -11.00 -9.89
C HIS A 320 -4.37 -10.85 -11.35
N VAL A 321 -3.93 -11.76 -12.24
CA VAL A 321 -4.28 -11.68 -13.67
C VAL A 321 -5.77 -11.95 -13.91
N GLU A 322 -6.40 -12.81 -13.12
CA GLU A 322 -7.85 -13.02 -13.16
C GLU A 322 -8.61 -11.77 -12.72
N ARG A 323 -8.18 -11.12 -11.62
CA ARG A 323 -8.78 -9.89 -11.14
C ARG A 323 -8.59 -8.73 -12.11
N PHE A 324 -7.43 -8.62 -12.76
CA PHE A 324 -7.18 -7.62 -13.79
C PHE A 324 -8.27 -7.63 -14.88
N MET A 325 -8.77 -8.81 -15.26
CA MET A 325 -9.82 -8.93 -16.30
C MET A 325 -11.17 -8.33 -15.90
N ALA A 326 -11.40 -7.98 -14.63
CA ALA A 326 -12.56 -7.20 -14.20
C ALA A 326 -12.41 -5.69 -14.46
N PHE A 327 -11.22 -5.23 -14.87
CA PHE A 327 -10.86 -3.82 -15.03
C PHE A 327 -10.25 -3.52 -16.41
N VAL A 328 -10.65 -4.29 -17.43
CA VAL A 328 -10.13 -4.18 -18.81
C VAL A 328 -10.01 -2.72 -19.26
N VAL A 329 -8.81 -2.37 -19.70
CA VAL A 329 -8.50 -1.05 -20.25
C VAL A 329 -8.52 -1.10 -21.78
N GLY A 330 -9.14 -0.09 -22.39
CA GLY A 330 -9.25 0.05 -23.85
C GLY A 330 -8.32 1.10 -24.43
N GLY A 331 -8.55 1.45 -25.70
CA GLY A 331 -7.82 2.53 -26.38
C GLY A 331 -6.31 2.27 -26.42
N PRO A 332 -5.45 3.25 -26.06
CA PRO A 332 -4.00 3.09 -26.05
C PRO A 332 -3.49 1.96 -25.13
N LEU A 333 -4.29 1.55 -24.14
CA LEU A 333 -3.93 0.51 -23.18
C LEU A 333 -4.40 -0.90 -23.59
N ALA A 334 -5.13 -1.03 -24.70
CA ALA A 334 -5.66 -2.31 -25.16
C ALA A 334 -4.58 -3.41 -25.37
N PRO A 335 -3.38 -3.12 -25.91
CA PRO A 335 -2.32 -4.13 -26.04
C PRO A 335 -1.88 -4.74 -24.70
N ILE A 336 -1.93 -3.98 -23.59
CA ILE A 336 -1.66 -4.52 -22.25
C ILE A 336 -2.77 -5.48 -21.83
N THR A 337 -4.03 -5.13 -22.07
CA THR A 337 -5.16 -6.04 -21.82
C THR A 337 -4.98 -7.35 -22.60
N ASP A 338 -4.66 -7.28 -23.89
CA ASP A 338 -4.47 -8.47 -24.73
C ASP A 338 -3.32 -9.35 -24.22
N ALA A 339 -2.22 -8.72 -23.75
CA ALA A 339 -1.11 -9.44 -23.15
C ALA A 339 -1.52 -10.17 -21.87
N VAL A 340 -2.23 -9.49 -20.97
CA VAL A 340 -2.65 -10.07 -19.70
C VAL A 340 -3.72 -11.15 -19.89
N ASP A 341 -4.66 -10.98 -20.83
CA ASP A 341 -5.64 -12.03 -21.17
C ASP A 341 -4.94 -13.31 -21.63
N GLY A 342 -3.97 -13.17 -22.55
CA GLY A 342 -3.17 -14.30 -23.03
C GLY A 342 -2.39 -14.99 -21.91
N LEU A 343 -1.80 -14.22 -20.98
CA LEU A 343 -1.14 -14.75 -19.79
C LEU A 343 -2.12 -15.46 -18.86
N ALA A 344 -3.27 -14.85 -18.56
CA ALA A 344 -4.28 -15.42 -17.67
C ALA A 344 -4.78 -16.77 -18.19
N ARG A 345 -5.03 -16.88 -19.49
CA ARG A 345 -5.41 -18.15 -20.13
C ARG A 345 -4.31 -19.21 -20.02
N ALA A 346 -3.07 -18.86 -20.41
CA ALA A 346 -1.97 -19.81 -20.44
C ALA A 346 -1.57 -20.28 -19.03
N LEU A 347 -1.48 -19.37 -18.07
CA LEU A 347 -1.17 -19.68 -16.67
C LEU A 347 -2.32 -20.46 -16.01
N GLY A 348 -3.57 -20.06 -16.24
CA GLY A 348 -4.74 -20.76 -15.72
C GLY A 348 -4.86 -22.20 -16.21
N GLU A 349 -4.46 -22.47 -17.46
CA GLU A 349 -4.38 -23.83 -18.00
C GLU A 349 -3.20 -24.63 -17.45
N ARG A 350 -2.03 -24.00 -17.28
CA ARG A 350 -0.81 -24.66 -16.78
C ARG A 350 -0.87 -24.98 -15.29
N TRP A 351 -1.51 -24.12 -14.51
CA TRP A 351 -1.58 -24.19 -13.04
C TRP A 351 -3.02 -24.42 -12.54
N ARG A 352 -3.77 -25.32 -13.20
CA ARG A 352 -5.16 -25.63 -12.83
C ARG A 352 -5.32 -26.05 -11.37
N ALA A 353 -4.39 -26.87 -10.86
CA ALA A 353 -4.43 -27.35 -9.49
C ALA A 353 -4.18 -26.21 -8.47
N GLU A 354 -3.33 -25.24 -8.78
CA GLU A 354 -3.11 -24.04 -7.97
C GLU A 354 -4.36 -23.15 -7.97
N ARG A 355 -4.99 -23.01 -9.14
CA ARG A 355 -6.19 -22.20 -9.34
C ARG A 355 -7.40 -22.73 -8.56
N GLU A 356 -7.57 -24.06 -8.55
CA GLU A 356 -8.66 -24.72 -7.83
C GLU A 356 -8.46 -24.69 -6.30
N ARG A 357 -7.22 -24.53 -5.83
CA ARG A 357 -6.94 -24.34 -4.41
C ARG A 357 -7.40 -22.96 -3.97
N THR A 358 -8.51 -22.92 -3.22
CA THR A 358 -9.08 -21.68 -2.70
C THR A 358 -8.07 -20.94 -1.82
N SER A 359 -7.65 -19.77 -2.29
CA SER A 359 -6.84 -18.84 -1.51
C SER A 359 -7.80 -17.91 -0.77
N ALA A 360 -8.41 -18.38 0.32
CA ALA A 360 -9.26 -17.54 1.16
C ALA A 360 -8.63 -17.40 2.55
N TRP A 361 -8.69 -16.16 3.06
CA TRP A 361 -8.44 -15.87 4.46
C TRP A 361 -9.34 -16.73 5.35
N PRO A 362 -8.88 -17.18 6.54
CA PRO A 362 -9.69 -17.98 7.44
C PRO A 362 -11.08 -17.42 7.73
N ALA A 363 -11.22 -16.10 7.84
CA ALA A 363 -12.52 -15.42 8.02
C ALA A 363 -13.53 -15.70 6.90
N PHE A 364 -13.07 -16.02 5.69
CA PHE A 364 -13.89 -16.19 4.49
C PHE A 364 -13.93 -17.63 3.99
N ARG A 365 -13.38 -18.59 4.74
CA ARG A 365 -13.55 -20.01 4.42
C ARG A 365 -14.94 -20.44 4.83
N ALA A 366 -15.63 -21.17 3.94
CA ALA A 366 -16.88 -21.81 4.29
C ALA A 366 -16.66 -22.65 5.55
N ARG A 367 -17.48 -22.42 6.58
CA ARG A 367 -17.48 -23.32 7.73
C ARG A 367 -18.01 -24.66 7.25
N ASP A 368 -17.22 -25.72 7.40
CA ASP A 368 -17.78 -27.07 7.30
C ASP A 368 -18.93 -27.12 8.30
N GLN A 369 -20.15 -27.29 7.80
CA GLN A 369 -21.33 -27.49 8.62
C GLN A 369 -21.17 -28.87 9.25
N SER A 370 -20.66 -28.92 10.49
CA SER A 370 -20.65 -30.11 11.33
C SER A 370 -22.02 -30.35 11.95
#